data_AF-A0A090L6X3-F1
#
_entry.id   AF-A0A090L6X3-F1
#
_cell.length_a   1.000
_cell.length_b   1.000
_cell.length_c   1.000
_cell.angle_alpha   90.00
_cell.angle_beta   90.00
_cell.angle_gamma   90.00
#
_symmetry.space_group_name_H-M   'P 1'
#
loop_
_entity.id
_entity.type
_entity.pdbx_description
1 polymer ?
#
loop_
_entity_poly.entity_id
_entity_poly.type
_entity_poly.pdbx_seq_one_letter_code
_entity_poly.pdbx_strand_id
1 'polypeptide(L)'
;MVWFLIQIIFLSIFTIIFSLQQCPDGWILDSKTLQCYYFSNENSMAMDQAELFCNNQVGGNLASIHSNDDLLIVENLSNKSPFLTWIGLQSNDNGNLSWTDGNHQQCFALRTTIPNDGFVSLHCSYNQPFICKQKVPSCPKTFYNSSLGMISSSNYPKNYDNNLDCKYIINVPTNKRVEIIFPAFSTQNYSDYLEIWDGPDVGNGFLIGNFSGSSLKKWNKIYSTGNFMSLFFHTDSTVTSSGWSGLFYARKISPTINATGSGGEISSPNYPQKYDFNEDQYYLITGTNGSMINITFIYFYTEPTYDYLAIYDGPSLYSNKLAMLSGYIANSTNSKQFQSTQNKVLLHFVSDYVFNYNGFLLKWQTF
;
A
#
# COMPACT_ATOMS: atom_id res chain seq x y z
N MET A 1 -16.23 2.80 -46.76
CA MET A 1 -15.93 3.31 -45.40
C MET A 1 -17.00 2.89 -44.39
N VAL A 2 -17.40 1.60 -44.37
CA VAL A 2 -18.38 1.05 -43.39
C VAL A 2 -17.93 -0.34 -42.89
N TRP A 3 -17.24 -1.11 -43.74
CA TRP A 3 -16.69 -2.43 -43.39
C TRP A 3 -15.54 -2.43 -42.37
N PHE A 4 -14.80 -1.32 -42.21
CA PHE A 4 -13.70 -1.24 -41.23
C PHE A 4 -14.16 -0.94 -39.79
N LEU A 5 -15.37 -0.41 -39.59
CA LEU A 5 -15.89 -0.09 -38.25
C LEU A 5 -16.54 -1.29 -37.56
N ILE A 6 -17.07 -2.25 -38.32
CA ILE A 6 -17.72 -3.44 -37.76
C ILE A 6 -16.68 -4.43 -37.19
N GLN A 7 -15.49 -4.52 -37.80
CA GLN A 7 -14.44 -5.43 -37.35
C GLN A 7 -13.75 -4.97 -36.04
N ILE A 8 -13.71 -3.65 -35.79
CA ILE A 8 -13.14 -3.06 -34.56
C ILE A 8 -14.10 -3.23 -33.36
N ILE A 9 -15.42 -3.28 -33.60
CA ILE A 9 -16.42 -3.52 -32.55
C ILE A 9 -16.48 -5.02 -32.17
N PHE A 10 -16.31 -5.94 -33.12
CA PHE A 10 -16.21 -7.37 -32.82
C PHE A 10 -14.93 -7.80 -32.08
N LEU A 11 -13.83 -7.03 -32.22
CA LEU A 11 -12.58 -7.27 -31.48
C LEU A 11 -12.50 -6.55 -30.12
N SER A 12 -13.44 -5.64 -29.80
CA SER A 12 -13.48 -4.91 -28.52
C SER A 12 -14.59 -5.36 -27.56
N ILE A 13 -15.48 -6.26 -28.00
CA ILE A 13 -16.52 -6.87 -27.16
C ILE A 13 -16.12 -8.28 -26.66
N PHE A 14 -15.04 -8.87 -27.20
CA PHE A 14 -14.55 -10.21 -26.82
C PHE A 14 -13.36 -10.22 -25.85
N THR A 15 -12.86 -9.06 -25.44
CA THR A 15 -11.75 -8.90 -24.46
C THR A 15 -12.21 -8.39 -23.10
N ILE A 16 -13.52 -8.36 -22.86
CA ILE A 16 -14.12 -8.16 -21.54
C ILE A 16 -14.96 -9.40 -21.25
N ILE A 17 -14.92 -9.87 -20.00
CA ILE A 17 -15.55 -11.08 -19.45
C ILE A 17 -14.72 -12.36 -19.65
N PHE A 18 -14.42 -13.02 -18.53
CA PHE A 18 -13.53 -14.17 -18.34
C PHE A 18 -12.06 -13.94 -18.68
N SER A 19 -11.35 -13.30 -17.74
CA SER A 19 -10.15 -14.00 -17.23
C SER A 19 -10.62 -15.40 -16.80
N LEU A 20 -10.20 -16.43 -17.55
CA LEU A 20 -10.34 -17.80 -17.08
C LEU A 20 -9.57 -17.88 -15.77
N GLN A 21 -10.24 -18.15 -14.65
CA GLN A 21 -9.61 -18.29 -13.36
C GLN A 21 -8.73 -19.54 -13.40
N GLN A 22 -7.46 -19.35 -13.74
CA GLN A 22 -6.47 -20.41 -13.81
C GLN A 22 -5.95 -20.65 -12.40
N CYS A 23 -6.10 -21.87 -11.92
CA CYS A 23 -5.46 -22.30 -10.69
C CYS A 23 -3.94 -22.37 -10.87
N PRO A 24 -3.14 -22.22 -9.80
CA PRO A 24 -1.69 -22.37 -9.88
C PRO A 24 -1.29 -23.78 -10.37
N ASP A 25 -0.05 -23.95 -10.84
CA ASP A 25 0.42 -25.25 -11.33
C ASP A 25 0.24 -26.36 -10.29
N GLY A 26 -0.31 -27.50 -10.72
CA GLY A 26 -0.65 -28.65 -9.87
C GLY A 26 -1.96 -28.53 -9.09
N TRP A 27 -2.67 -27.41 -9.16
CA TRP A 27 -4.02 -27.25 -8.60
C TRP A 27 -5.11 -27.63 -9.62
N ILE A 28 -6.26 -28.03 -9.08
CA ILE A 28 -7.44 -28.50 -9.81
C ILE A 28 -8.55 -27.46 -9.65
N LEU A 29 -9.01 -26.87 -10.76
CA LEU A 29 -10.15 -25.96 -10.77
C LEU A 29 -11.46 -26.74 -10.65
N ASP A 30 -12.30 -26.38 -9.69
CA ASP A 30 -13.72 -26.70 -9.76
C ASP A 30 -14.41 -25.74 -10.74
N SER A 31 -14.99 -26.28 -11.81
CA SER A 31 -15.73 -25.50 -12.80
C SER A 31 -17.04 -24.91 -12.29
N LYS A 32 -17.55 -25.35 -11.13
CA LYS A 32 -18.77 -24.80 -10.51
C LYS A 32 -18.49 -23.65 -9.54
N THR A 33 -17.69 -23.88 -8.51
CA THR A 33 -17.38 -22.88 -7.48
C THR A 33 -16.27 -21.90 -7.91
N LEU A 34 -15.56 -22.20 -9.01
CA LEU A 34 -14.35 -21.50 -9.46
C LEU A 34 -13.21 -21.52 -8.43
N GLN A 35 -13.27 -22.44 -7.46
CA GLN A 35 -12.25 -22.61 -6.43
C GLN A 35 -11.21 -23.64 -6.85
N CYS A 36 -9.98 -23.42 -6.39
CA CYS A 36 -8.85 -24.28 -6.67
C CYS A 36 -8.59 -25.24 -5.51
N TYR A 37 -8.37 -26.52 -5.82
CA TYR A 37 -8.03 -27.57 -4.87
C TYR A 37 -6.72 -28.26 -5.25
N TYR A 38 -5.81 -28.44 -4.29
CA TYR A 38 -4.57 -29.19 -4.45
C TYR A 38 -4.70 -30.51 -3.72
N PHE A 39 -4.41 -31.64 -4.38
CA PHE A 39 -4.51 -32.96 -3.76
C PHE A 39 -3.14 -33.62 -3.70
N SER A 40 -2.61 -33.80 -2.48
CA SER A 40 -1.38 -34.53 -2.26
C SER A 40 -1.70 -36.00 -1.99
N ASN A 41 -1.61 -36.82 -3.03
CA ASN A 41 -1.80 -38.28 -2.96
C ASN A 41 -0.48 -39.05 -2.78
N GLU A 42 0.63 -38.53 -3.33
CA GLU A 42 1.95 -39.19 -3.29
C GLU A 42 2.74 -38.88 -2.00
N ASN A 43 2.51 -37.72 -1.38
CA ASN A 43 3.25 -37.27 -0.19
C ASN A 43 2.35 -37.25 1.05
N SER A 44 2.13 -38.43 1.65
CA SER A 44 1.33 -38.55 2.88
C SER A 44 2.09 -38.03 4.12
N MET A 45 1.45 -37.21 4.94
CA MET A 45 2.05 -36.60 6.14
C MET A 45 1.05 -36.46 7.30
N ALA A 46 1.55 -36.13 8.49
CA ALA A 46 0.73 -35.87 9.68
C ALA A 46 -0.17 -34.64 9.48
N MET A 47 -1.27 -34.54 10.23
CA MET A 47 -2.29 -33.49 10.05
C MET A 47 -1.72 -32.06 10.20
N ASP A 48 -0.86 -31.85 11.21
CA ASP A 48 -0.17 -30.58 11.48
C ASP A 48 0.82 -30.20 10.37
N GLN A 49 1.52 -31.21 9.83
CA GLN A 49 2.42 -31.05 8.69
C GLN A 49 1.65 -30.72 7.40
N ALA A 50 0.50 -31.37 7.17
CA ALA A 50 -0.38 -31.12 6.04
C ALA A 50 -0.97 -29.71 6.10
N GLU A 51 -1.39 -29.26 7.28
CA GLU A 51 -1.84 -27.89 7.51
C GLU A 51 -0.71 -26.88 7.24
N LEU A 52 0.50 -27.11 7.76
CA LEU A 52 1.66 -26.26 7.49
C LEU A 52 2.06 -26.25 6.00
N PHE A 53 1.88 -27.38 5.30
CA PHE A 53 2.12 -27.49 3.85
C PHE A 53 1.09 -26.65 3.07
N CYS A 54 -0.21 -26.83 3.33
CA CYS A 54 -1.25 -26.00 2.70
C CYS A 54 -0.99 -24.51 2.95
N ASN A 55 -0.76 -24.14 4.22
CA ASN A 55 -0.63 -22.75 4.65
C ASN A 55 0.65 -22.05 4.17
N ASN A 56 1.77 -22.75 4.00
CA ASN A 56 3.07 -22.12 3.74
C ASN A 56 3.82 -22.61 2.49
N GLN A 57 3.45 -23.74 1.88
CA GLN A 57 4.10 -24.28 0.67
C GLN A 57 3.28 -24.03 -0.60
N VAL A 58 1.95 -24.24 -0.55
CA VAL A 58 1.10 -24.13 -1.76
C VAL A 58 0.11 -22.95 -1.75
N GLY A 59 -0.16 -22.32 -0.61
CA GLY A 59 -0.99 -21.10 -0.56
C GLY A 59 -2.49 -21.35 -0.41
N GLY A 60 -2.87 -22.17 0.56
CA GLY A 60 -4.26 -22.44 0.92
C GLY A 60 -4.41 -22.92 2.35
N ASN A 61 -5.57 -23.49 2.69
CA ASN A 61 -5.80 -24.19 3.96
C ASN A 61 -6.16 -25.66 3.66
N LEU A 62 -6.21 -26.52 4.68
CA LEU A 62 -6.85 -27.84 4.50
C LEU A 62 -8.32 -27.65 4.10
N ALA A 63 -8.79 -28.46 3.16
CA ALA A 63 -10.05 -28.17 2.46
C ALA A 63 -11.27 -28.20 3.38
N SER A 64 -12.02 -27.10 3.40
CA SER A 64 -13.26 -26.96 4.15
C SER A 64 -14.50 -27.04 3.25
N ILE A 65 -15.56 -27.64 3.79
CA ILE A 65 -16.81 -27.95 3.08
C ILE A 65 -17.92 -27.05 3.62
N HIS A 66 -18.31 -26.02 2.87
CA HIS A 66 -19.37 -25.08 3.26
C HIS A 66 -20.60 -25.16 2.33
N SER A 67 -20.55 -26.01 1.31
CA SER A 67 -21.61 -26.22 0.33
C SER A 67 -21.61 -27.64 -0.22
N ASN A 68 -22.71 -28.05 -0.87
CA ASN A 68 -22.79 -29.34 -1.55
C ASN A 68 -21.81 -29.45 -2.73
N ASP A 69 -21.46 -28.33 -3.38
CA ASP A 69 -20.48 -28.34 -4.47
C ASP A 69 -19.04 -28.49 -3.94
N ASP A 70 -18.71 -27.89 -2.78
CA ASP A 70 -17.45 -28.17 -2.07
C ASP A 70 -17.32 -29.66 -1.73
N LEU A 71 -18.41 -30.27 -1.23
CA LEU A 71 -18.45 -31.69 -0.89
C LEU A 71 -18.13 -32.52 -2.13
N LEU A 72 -18.88 -32.34 -3.23
CA LEU A 72 -18.72 -33.13 -4.46
C LEU A 72 -17.29 -33.15 -5.02
N ILE A 73 -16.55 -32.03 -4.97
CA ILE A 73 -15.15 -32.04 -5.42
C ILE A 73 -14.22 -32.70 -4.40
N VAL A 74 -14.38 -32.43 -3.10
CA VAL A 74 -13.55 -33.06 -2.05
C VAL A 74 -13.75 -34.58 -2.02
N GLU A 75 -14.98 -35.05 -2.22
CA GLU A 75 -15.33 -36.47 -2.40
C GLU A 75 -14.63 -37.10 -3.62
N ASN A 76 -14.72 -36.45 -4.78
CA ASN A 76 -14.09 -36.91 -6.03
C ASN A 76 -12.55 -36.98 -5.91
N LEU A 77 -11.94 -36.02 -5.21
CA LEU A 77 -10.50 -36.03 -4.95
C LEU A 77 -10.11 -37.13 -3.95
N SER A 78 -10.81 -37.26 -2.82
CA SER A 78 -10.58 -38.30 -1.82
C SER A 78 -10.65 -39.71 -2.43
N ASN A 79 -11.64 -39.97 -3.29
CA ASN A 79 -11.82 -41.28 -3.94
C ASN A 79 -10.74 -41.67 -4.95
N LYS A 80 -9.82 -40.76 -5.32
CA LYS A 80 -8.62 -41.10 -6.12
C LYS A 80 -7.53 -41.78 -5.29
N SER A 81 -7.67 -41.84 -3.96
CA SER A 81 -6.75 -42.52 -3.05
C SER A 81 -7.38 -43.79 -2.44
N PRO A 82 -6.59 -44.86 -2.23
CA PRO A 82 -7.01 -46.02 -1.44
C PRO A 82 -6.96 -45.76 0.09
N PHE A 83 -6.42 -44.62 0.52
CA PHE A 83 -6.27 -44.20 1.92
C PHE A 83 -7.31 -43.15 2.32
N LEU A 84 -7.43 -42.88 3.62
CA LEU A 84 -8.24 -41.76 4.13
C LEU A 84 -7.56 -40.44 3.74
N THR A 85 -8.30 -39.34 3.67
CA THR A 85 -7.77 -38.04 3.21
C THR A 85 -7.99 -36.94 4.23
N TRP A 86 -6.93 -36.26 4.69
CA TRP A 86 -7.06 -35.11 5.58
C TRP A 86 -7.77 -33.94 4.88
N ILE A 87 -8.71 -33.33 5.62
CA ILE A 87 -9.51 -32.16 5.25
C ILE A 87 -9.64 -31.26 6.49
N GLY A 88 -10.03 -30.00 6.31
CA GLY A 88 -9.97 -28.97 7.36
C GLY A 88 -10.99 -29.10 8.50
N LEU A 89 -11.61 -30.27 8.71
CA LEU A 89 -12.62 -30.47 9.75
C LEU A 89 -11.97 -30.95 11.05
N GLN A 90 -12.37 -30.35 12.16
CA GLN A 90 -11.90 -30.63 13.51
C GLN A 90 -13.08 -30.79 14.49
N SER A 91 -12.90 -31.41 15.66
CA SER A 91 -13.92 -31.50 16.72
C SER A 91 -13.36 -31.00 18.06
N ASN A 92 -14.15 -30.31 18.88
CA ASN A 92 -13.72 -30.00 20.24
C ASN A 92 -13.85 -31.20 21.20
N ASP A 93 -13.38 -31.03 22.44
CA ASP A 93 -13.45 -32.03 23.53
C ASP A 93 -14.89 -32.46 23.89
N ASN A 94 -15.91 -31.71 23.44
CA ASN A 94 -17.33 -32.01 23.63
C ASN A 94 -17.96 -32.73 22.41
N GLY A 95 -17.20 -33.01 21.35
CA GLY A 95 -17.69 -33.67 20.13
C GLY A 95 -18.29 -32.75 19.05
N ASN A 96 -18.20 -31.41 19.20
CA ASN A 96 -18.74 -30.48 18.21
C ASN A 96 -17.70 -30.18 17.12
N LEU A 97 -18.12 -30.26 15.85
CA LEU A 97 -17.28 -30.06 14.69
C LEU A 97 -17.10 -28.57 14.32
N SER A 98 -15.89 -28.18 13.92
CA SER A 98 -15.49 -26.83 13.48
C SER A 98 -14.41 -26.89 12.40
N TRP A 99 -14.29 -25.84 11.58
CA TRP A 99 -13.29 -25.78 10.51
C TRP A 99 -11.96 -25.17 10.99
N THR A 100 -10.86 -25.53 10.34
CA THR A 100 -9.49 -25.01 10.55
C THR A 100 -9.34 -23.50 10.33
N ASP A 101 -10.40 -22.81 9.89
CA ASP A 101 -10.42 -21.37 9.59
C ASP A 101 -10.53 -20.48 10.84
N GLY A 102 -10.84 -21.03 12.04
CA GLY A 102 -10.73 -20.25 13.27
C GLY A 102 -11.31 -20.79 14.59
N ASN A 103 -11.80 -22.04 14.70
CA ASN A 103 -12.28 -22.61 15.98
C ASN A 103 -11.91 -24.13 16.12
N HIS A 104 -11.69 -24.62 17.35
CA HIS A 104 -10.79 -25.75 17.72
C HIS A 104 -11.49 -27.10 18.13
N GLN A 105 -10.87 -28.30 18.21
CA GLN A 105 -9.64 -28.88 17.61
C GLN A 105 -9.50 -30.41 17.90
N GLN A 106 -9.70 -31.28 16.89
CA GLN A 106 -9.39 -32.73 16.80
C GLN A 106 -9.18 -33.09 15.31
N CYS A 107 -8.78 -34.32 14.94
CA CYS A 107 -8.40 -34.66 13.56
C CYS A 107 -9.41 -35.58 12.84
N PHE A 108 -9.89 -35.16 11.65
CA PHE A 108 -10.80 -35.93 10.78
C PHE A 108 -10.21 -36.15 9.40
N ALA A 109 -10.39 -37.35 8.87
CA ALA A 109 -10.14 -37.68 7.48
C ALA A 109 -11.43 -38.14 6.79
N LEU A 110 -11.55 -37.84 5.49
CA LEU A 110 -12.68 -38.24 4.66
C LEU A 110 -12.33 -39.47 3.80
N ARG A 111 -13.32 -40.36 3.65
CA ARG A 111 -13.41 -41.34 2.55
C ARG A 111 -14.86 -41.79 2.35
N THR A 112 -15.45 -41.46 1.21
CA THR A 112 -16.89 -41.61 0.97
C THR A 112 -17.37 -43.06 0.81
N THR A 113 -16.45 -44.01 0.60
CA THR A 113 -16.77 -45.45 0.52
C THR A 113 -16.97 -46.11 1.89
N ILE A 114 -17.05 -45.33 2.98
CA ILE A 114 -17.27 -45.79 4.36
C ILE A 114 -18.63 -45.24 4.84
N PRO A 115 -19.48 -46.04 5.52
CA PRO A 115 -20.73 -45.55 6.10
C PRO A 115 -20.53 -44.44 7.15
N ASN A 116 -21.58 -43.68 7.44
CA ASN A 116 -21.60 -42.45 8.26
C ASN A 116 -20.87 -41.27 7.59
N ASP A 117 -21.35 -40.89 6.40
CA ASP A 117 -20.93 -39.69 5.64
C ASP A 117 -19.41 -39.62 5.33
N GLY A 118 -18.69 -40.73 5.48
CA GLY A 118 -17.28 -40.87 5.15
C GLY A 118 -16.28 -40.21 6.12
N PHE A 119 -16.73 -39.53 7.18
CA PHE A 119 -15.85 -38.86 8.14
C PHE A 119 -15.34 -39.84 9.21
N VAL A 120 -14.01 -39.95 9.33
CA VAL A 120 -13.34 -40.85 10.28
C VAL A 120 -12.40 -40.05 11.17
N SER A 121 -12.60 -40.13 12.49
CA SER A 121 -11.63 -39.62 13.47
C SER A 121 -10.38 -40.51 13.48
N LEU A 122 -9.21 -39.89 13.41
CA LEU A 122 -7.91 -40.57 13.35
C LEU A 122 -6.89 -39.94 14.30
N HIS A 123 -5.86 -40.70 14.65
CA HIS A 123 -4.71 -40.15 15.34
C HIS A 123 -3.93 -39.20 14.40
N CYS A 124 -3.76 -37.95 14.81
CA CYS A 124 -3.21 -36.87 13.97
C CYS A 124 -1.80 -37.15 13.42
N SER A 125 -1.03 -38.01 14.10
CA SER A 125 0.33 -38.41 13.69
C SER A 125 0.37 -39.46 12.57
N TYR A 126 -0.78 -39.92 12.05
CA TYR A 126 -0.81 -40.83 10.93
C TYR A 126 -0.58 -40.07 9.63
N ASN A 127 0.33 -40.58 8.80
CA ASN A 127 0.54 -40.03 7.48
C ASN A 127 -0.65 -40.40 6.59
N GLN A 128 -1.38 -39.39 6.10
CA GLN A 128 -2.43 -39.56 5.09
C GLN A 128 -2.20 -38.59 3.93
N PRO A 129 -2.74 -38.89 2.73
CA PRO A 129 -3.05 -37.91 1.71
C PRO A 129 -3.88 -36.76 2.26
N PHE A 130 -3.82 -35.59 1.62
CA PHE A 130 -4.56 -34.41 2.07
C PHE A 130 -4.99 -33.54 0.90
N ILE A 131 -6.10 -32.80 1.08
CA ILE A 131 -6.59 -31.83 0.10
C ILE A 131 -6.43 -30.43 0.71
N CYS A 132 -5.71 -29.55 0.01
CA CYS A 132 -5.74 -28.12 0.28
C CYS A 132 -6.81 -27.45 -0.58
N LYS A 133 -7.49 -26.45 -0.03
CA LYS A 133 -8.37 -25.51 -0.73
C LYS A 133 -7.65 -24.17 -0.79
N GLN A 134 -7.61 -23.55 -1.97
CA GLN A 134 -6.90 -22.28 -2.14
C GLN A 134 -7.62 -21.22 -1.30
N LYS A 135 -6.84 -20.44 -0.55
CA LYS A 135 -7.38 -19.29 0.15
C LYS A 135 -7.83 -18.29 -0.92
N VAL A 136 -9.08 -17.83 -0.87
CA VAL A 136 -9.55 -16.79 -1.79
C VAL A 136 -8.66 -15.56 -1.60
N PRO A 137 -7.95 -15.07 -2.64
CA PRO A 137 -7.12 -13.88 -2.53
C PRO A 137 -7.98 -12.72 -2.04
N SER A 138 -7.68 -12.23 -0.85
CA SER A 138 -8.57 -11.33 -0.12
C SER A 138 -7.78 -10.15 0.43
N CYS A 139 -8.16 -8.96 0.00
CA CYS A 139 -7.56 -7.72 0.50
C CYS A 139 -7.86 -7.53 1.99
N PRO A 140 -6.90 -7.02 2.78
CA PRO A 140 -7.16 -6.49 4.11
C PRO A 140 -8.19 -5.36 4.09
N LYS A 141 -8.52 -4.81 5.27
CA LYS A 141 -9.38 -3.64 5.43
C LYS A 141 -9.07 -2.54 4.40
N THR A 142 -10.01 -2.28 3.51
CA THR A 142 -9.85 -1.38 2.35
C THR A 142 -10.22 0.08 2.61
N PHE A 143 -10.84 0.39 3.75
CA PHE A 143 -11.25 1.77 4.09
C PHE A 143 -10.80 2.19 5.49
N TYR A 144 -10.15 3.35 5.56
CA TYR A 144 -9.63 3.94 6.79
C TYR A 144 -10.20 5.35 6.96
N ASN A 145 -10.89 5.59 8.08
CA ASN A 145 -11.37 6.92 8.47
C ASN A 145 -10.85 7.23 9.88
N SER A 146 -9.66 7.82 9.96
CA SER A 146 -8.90 8.00 11.21
C SER A 146 -7.80 9.04 11.05
N SER A 147 -7.36 9.65 12.15
CA SER A 147 -6.19 10.54 12.15
C SER A 147 -4.84 9.81 12.09
N LEU A 148 -4.82 8.50 12.31
CA LEU A 148 -3.64 7.64 12.11
C LEU A 148 -4.05 6.19 11.89
N GLY A 149 -3.16 5.39 11.32
CA GLY A 149 -3.36 3.94 11.21
C GLY A 149 -2.24 3.22 10.48
N MET A 150 -2.36 1.89 10.47
CA MET A 150 -1.48 0.99 9.73
C MET A 150 -2.25 0.30 8.60
N ILE A 151 -1.61 0.21 7.45
CA ILE A 151 -2.10 -0.38 6.21
C ILE A 151 -1.02 -1.34 5.68
N SER A 152 -1.40 -2.46 5.07
CA SER A 152 -0.44 -3.45 4.57
C SER A 152 -1.01 -4.25 3.39
N SER A 153 -0.13 -4.93 2.67
CA SER A 153 -0.53 -6.01 1.74
C SER A 153 -1.20 -7.17 2.48
N SER A 154 -1.82 -8.09 1.74
CA SER A 154 -2.33 -9.33 2.34
C SER A 154 -1.18 -10.12 3.00
N ASN A 155 -1.51 -10.85 4.07
CA ASN A 155 -0.62 -11.72 4.87
C ASN A 155 0.65 -11.09 5.49
N TYR A 156 0.94 -9.79 5.26
CA TYR A 156 2.14 -9.12 5.77
C TYR A 156 2.34 -9.38 7.28
N PRO A 157 3.55 -9.79 7.75
CA PRO A 157 4.84 -9.79 7.04
C PRO A 157 5.18 -11.07 6.24
N LYS A 158 4.25 -12.03 6.12
CA LYS A 158 4.40 -13.14 5.17
C LYS A 158 4.16 -12.65 3.74
N ASN A 159 4.46 -13.51 2.76
CA ASN A 159 4.21 -13.19 1.37
C ASN A 159 2.72 -12.92 1.08
N TYR A 160 2.47 -11.91 0.24
CA TYR A 160 1.12 -11.60 -0.24
C TYR A 160 0.56 -12.71 -1.14
N ASP A 161 -0.73 -12.62 -1.45
CA ASP A 161 -1.42 -13.54 -2.36
C ASP A 161 -1.26 -13.09 -3.84
N ASN A 162 -1.34 -14.04 -4.77
CA ASN A 162 -1.35 -13.78 -6.22
C ASN A 162 -2.74 -13.30 -6.68
N ASN A 163 -2.80 -12.62 -7.83
CA ASN A 163 -4.01 -12.12 -8.47
C ASN A 163 -4.84 -11.18 -7.58
N LEU A 164 -4.18 -10.26 -6.87
CA LEU A 164 -4.83 -9.23 -6.05
C LEU A 164 -5.05 -7.95 -6.86
N ASP A 165 -6.19 -7.30 -6.63
CA ASP A 165 -6.51 -5.95 -7.09
C ASP A 165 -6.99 -5.10 -5.90
N CYS A 166 -6.10 -4.88 -4.92
CA CYS A 166 -6.46 -4.29 -3.64
C CYS A 166 -6.48 -2.77 -3.67
N LYS A 167 -7.68 -2.19 -3.62
CA LYS A 167 -7.91 -0.76 -3.42
C LYS A 167 -7.99 -0.43 -1.93
N TYR A 168 -7.26 0.59 -1.51
CA TYR A 168 -7.31 1.14 -0.16
C TYR A 168 -7.60 2.63 -0.21
N ILE A 169 -8.47 3.13 0.65
CA ILE A 169 -8.82 4.55 0.76
C ILE A 169 -8.55 5.01 2.18
N ILE A 170 -7.70 6.02 2.32
CA ILE A 170 -7.38 6.70 3.57
C ILE A 170 -8.09 8.06 3.55
N ASN A 171 -8.97 8.26 4.52
CA ASN A 171 -9.66 9.51 4.80
C ASN A 171 -9.21 10.01 6.18
N VAL A 172 -8.62 11.20 6.23
CA VAL A 172 -8.28 11.92 7.46
C VAL A 172 -9.28 13.05 7.71
N PRO A 173 -9.34 13.66 8.92
CA PRO A 173 -10.23 14.78 9.17
C PRO A 173 -10.08 15.94 8.17
N THR A 174 -11.15 16.68 7.95
CA THR A 174 -11.13 17.86 7.06
C THR A 174 -10.10 18.91 7.53
N ASN A 175 -9.52 19.65 6.59
CA ASN A 175 -8.39 20.58 6.80
C ASN A 175 -7.07 19.89 7.26
N LYS A 176 -6.99 18.57 7.15
CA LYS A 176 -5.76 17.78 7.24
C LYS A 176 -5.43 17.17 5.88
N ARG A 177 -4.17 16.76 5.72
CA ARG A 177 -3.70 15.91 4.63
C ARG A 177 -3.14 14.61 5.18
N VAL A 178 -3.07 13.57 4.35
CA VAL A 178 -2.43 12.31 4.67
C VAL A 178 -0.92 12.49 4.49
N GLU A 179 -0.15 12.15 5.52
CA GLU A 179 1.25 11.73 5.39
C GLU A 179 1.26 10.20 5.50
N ILE A 180 1.96 9.51 4.61
CA ILE A 180 2.23 8.07 4.72
C ILE A 180 3.74 7.81 4.62
N ILE A 181 4.21 6.89 5.45
CA ILE A 181 5.58 6.33 5.42
C ILE A 181 5.49 4.82 5.27
N PHE A 182 6.48 4.20 4.62
CA PHE A 182 6.53 2.75 4.40
C PHE A 182 7.79 2.14 5.03
N PRO A 183 7.71 1.67 6.31
CA PRO A 183 8.84 1.02 6.98
C PRO A 183 9.34 -0.24 6.27
N ALA A 184 8.46 -0.91 5.50
CA ALA A 184 8.81 -2.07 4.70
C ALA A 184 8.10 -2.04 3.35
N PHE A 185 8.86 -2.35 2.30
CA PHE A 185 8.36 -2.53 0.93
C PHE A 185 9.23 -3.53 0.17
N SER A 186 8.62 -4.60 -0.32
CA SER A 186 9.22 -5.66 -1.12
C SER A 186 8.14 -6.34 -1.98
N THR A 187 8.16 -6.10 -3.30
CA THR A 187 7.28 -6.79 -4.27
C THR A 187 8.12 -7.43 -5.38
N GLN A 188 7.50 -8.19 -6.30
CA GLN A 188 8.15 -8.54 -7.56
C GLN A 188 8.50 -7.26 -8.34
N ASN A 189 9.63 -7.25 -9.06
CA ASN A 189 9.94 -6.12 -9.94
C ASN A 189 9.00 -6.11 -11.16
N TYR A 190 8.43 -4.95 -11.47
CA TYR A 190 7.60 -4.65 -12.65
C TYR A 190 6.25 -5.36 -12.76
N SER A 191 6.10 -6.62 -12.35
CA SER A 191 4.80 -7.32 -12.29
C SER A 191 3.90 -6.79 -11.17
N ASP A 192 4.40 -6.82 -9.94
CA ASP A 192 3.63 -6.49 -8.75
C ASP A 192 3.93 -5.08 -8.30
N TYR A 193 2.90 -4.24 -8.24
CA TYR A 193 3.07 -2.82 -7.99
C TYR A 193 2.05 -2.25 -7.02
N LEU A 194 2.52 -1.26 -6.26
CA LEU A 194 1.70 -0.37 -5.45
C LEU A 194 1.65 0.99 -6.13
N GLU A 195 0.47 1.43 -6.52
CA GLU A 195 0.21 2.80 -6.91
C GLU A 195 -0.28 3.62 -5.71
N ILE A 196 0.14 4.87 -5.65
CA ILE A 196 -0.30 5.83 -4.63
C ILE A 196 -0.85 7.05 -5.34
N TRP A 197 -2.08 7.41 -5.00
CA TRP A 197 -2.89 8.43 -5.65
C TRP A 197 -3.29 9.52 -4.63
N ASP A 198 -3.06 10.77 -5.00
CA ASP A 198 -3.58 11.95 -4.28
C ASP A 198 -5.04 12.16 -4.65
N GLY A 199 -5.93 11.89 -3.70
CA GLY A 199 -7.38 11.91 -3.90
C GLY A 199 -8.12 10.69 -3.32
N PRO A 200 -9.46 10.68 -3.44
CA PRO A 200 -10.32 9.67 -2.82
C PRO A 200 -10.44 8.36 -3.59
N ASP A 201 -9.97 8.28 -4.85
CA ASP A 201 -10.18 7.11 -5.71
C ASP A 201 -9.05 6.93 -6.75
N VAL A 202 -8.81 5.65 -7.07
CA VAL A 202 -7.78 5.16 -7.98
C VAL A 202 -8.19 5.46 -9.43
N GLY A 203 -7.29 6.07 -10.22
CA GLY A 203 -7.58 6.47 -11.60
C GLY A 203 -8.31 7.81 -11.75
N ASN A 204 -8.93 8.33 -10.67
CA ASN A 204 -9.60 9.62 -10.64
C ASN A 204 -8.80 10.71 -9.90
N GLY A 205 -7.87 10.33 -9.00
CA GLY A 205 -6.91 11.25 -8.36
C GLY A 205 -5.68 11.54 -9.22
N PHE A 206 -4.70 12.25 -8.65
CA PHE A 206 -3.38 12.43 -9.26
C PHE A 206 -2.43 11.30 -8.85
N LEU A 207 -1.87 10.56 -9.80
CA LEU A 207 -0.89 9.50 -9.52
C LEU A 207 0.41 10.10 -8.98
N ILE A 208 0.71 9.88 -7.71
CA ILE A 208 1.98 10.28 -7.08
C ILE A 208 3.12 9.37 -7.59
N GLY A 209 2.83 8.08 -7.75
CA GLY A 209 3.77 7.13 -8.35
C GLY A 209 3.26 5.70 -8.33
N ASN A 210 3.88 4.89 -9.19
CA ASN A 210 3.73 3.44 -9.27
C ASN A 210 5.08 2.81 -8.84
N PHE A 211 5.03 1.88 -7.89
CA PHE A 211 6.21 1.37 -7.18
C PHE A 211 6.23 -0.15 -7.18
N SER A 212 7.37 -0.75 -7.56
CA SER A 212 7.61 -2.20 -7.53
C SER A 212 9.00 -2.53 -6.99
N GLY A 213 9.23 -3.80 -6.67
CA GLY A 213 10.50 -4.25 -6.10
C GLY A 213 10.78 -3.63 -4.74
N SER A 214 11.81 -2.77 -4.70
CA SER A 214 12.19 -1.98 -3.52
C SER A 214 12.22 -0.47 -3.76
N SER A 215 11.59 0.01 -4.86
CA SER A 215 11.72 1.41 -5.30
C SER A 215 11.19 2.43 -4.29
N LEU A 216 10.16 2.05 -3.52
CA LEU A 216 9.54 2.89 -2.50
C LEU A 216 10.48 3.25 -1.33
N LYS A 217 11.53 2.44 -1.08
CA LYS A 217 12.52 2.70 -0.01
C LYS A 217 13.32 4.00 -0.20
N LYS A 218 13.25 4.62 -1.39
CA LYS A 218 13.87 5.93 -1.68
C LYS A 218 13.01 7.12 -1.23
N TRP A 219 11.76 6.88 -0.82
CA TRP A 219 10.80 7.90 -0.41
C TRP A 219 10.65 7.91 1.11
N ASN A 220 11.13 8.98 1.76
CA ASN A 220 11.08 9.08 3.23
C ASN A 220 9.65 9.29 3.75
N LYS A 221 8.86 10.12 3.07
CA LYS A 221 7.48 10.46 3.37
C LYS A 221 6.74 10.77 2.05
N ILE A 222 5.46 10.42 1.97
CA ILE A 222 4.56 10.77 0.86
C ILE A 222 3.36 11.53 1.42
N TYR A 223 2.93 12.60 0.75
CA TYR A 223 1.83 13.45 1.18
C TYR A 223 0.73 13.55 0.12
N SER A 224 -0.53 13.64 0.55
CA SER A 224 -1.64 14.12 -0.28
C SER A 224 -1.75 15.65 -0.22
N THR A 225 -2.46 16.26 -1.17
CA THR A 225 -2.84 17.69 -1.09
C THR A 225 -4.13 17.88 -0.30
N GLY A 226 -5.07 16.94 -0.40
CA GLY A 226 -6.34 16.93 0.32
C GLY A 226 -6.38 15.95 1.50
N ASN A 227 -7.55 15.80 2.13
CA ASN A 227 -7.78 14.88 3.25
C ASN A 227 -7.94 13.40 2.83
N PHE A 228 -7.67 13.08 1.56
CA PHE A 228 -7.78 11.74 1.00
C PHE A 228 -6.48 11.31 0.32
N MET A 229 -6.15 10.02 0.48
CA MET A 229 -5.14 9.32 -0.30
C MET A 229 -5.67 7.92 -0.62
N SER A 230 -5.50 7.47 -1.85
CA SER A 230 -5.90 6.12 -2.27
C SER A 230 -4.70 5.34 -2.79
N LEU A 231 -4.72 4.03 -2.56
CA LEU A 231 -3.66 3.12 -2.94
C LEU A 231 -4.26 1.96 -3.74
N PHE A 232 -3.52 1.47 -4.72
CA PHE A 232 -3.87 0.29 -5.49
C PHE A 232 -2.71 -0.68 -5.51
N PHE A 233 -2.90 -1.87 -4.96
CA PHE A 233 -1.90 -2.93 -4.96
C PHE A 233 -2.33 -4.06 -5.88
N HIS A 234 -1.60 -4.23 -6.98
CA HIS A 234 -1.81 -5.26 -7.98
C HIS A 234 -0.75 -6.37 -7.86
N THR A 235 -1.16 -7.63 -8.02
CA THR A 235 -0.23 -8.78 -8.09
C THR A 235 -0.56 -9.72 -9.25
N ASP A 236 0.46 -10.26 -9.92
CA ASP A 236 0.28 -11.22 -11.01
C ASP A 236 -0.04 -12.65 -10.49
N SER A 237 -0.09 -13.64 -11.39
CA SER A 237 -0.44 -15.02 -11.05
C SER A 237 0.69 -15.82 -10.36
N THR A 238 1.88 -15.22 -10.20
CA THR A 238 3.14 -15.88 -9.81
C THR A 238 4.01 -15.02 -8.86
N VAL A 239 5.12 -15.59 -8.37
CA VAL A 239 6.27 -14.92 -7.71
C VAL A 239 5.93 -13.84 -6.65
N THR A 240 5.61 -14.27 -5.43
CA THR A 240 5.32 -13.36 -4.32
C THR A 240 6.56 -12.93 -3.53
N SER A 241 6.45 -11.81 -2.80
CA SER A 241 7.43 -11.33 -1.83
C SER A 241 6.74 -10.92 -0.53
N SER A 242 7.49 -10.54 0.52
CA SER A 242 6.94 -10.21 1.85
C SER A 242 6.01 -9.00 1.88
N GLY A 243 5.90 -8.25 0.78
CA GLY A 243 4.93 -7.19 0.61
C GLY A 243 5.33 -5.89 1.30
N TRP A 244 4.34 -5.20 1.86
CA TRP A 244 4.55 -3.85 2.37
C TRP A 244 3.68 -3.56 3.59
N SER A 245 4.19 -2.65 4.42
CA SER A 245 3.40 -1.97 5.46
C SER A 245 3.64 -0.47 5.37
N GLY A 246 2.55 0.29 5.55
CA GLY A 246 2.53 1.73 5.63
C GLY A 246 1.93 2.20 6.95
N LEU A 247 2.47 3.29 7.48
CA LEU A 247 1.92 4.03 8.62
C LEU A 247 1.48 5.40 8.12
N PHE A 248 0.22 5.77 8.35
CA PHE A 248 -0.31 7.06 7.93
C PHE A 248 -0.70 7.95 9.12
N TYR A 249 -0.62 9.27 8.90
CA TYR A 249 -0.91 10.32 9.88
C TYR A 249 -1.66 11.49 9.23
N ALA A 250 -2.60 12.08 9.96
CA ALA A 250 -3.27 13.32 9.59
C ALA A 250 -2.40 14.53 9.94
N ARG A 251 -1.70 15.08 8.95
CA ARG A 251 -0.91 16.30 9.11
C ARG A 251 -1.77 17.54 8.89
N LYS A 252 -1.46 18.62 9.62
CA LYS A 252 -2.07 19.94 9.40
C LYS A 252 -1.72 20.40 7.98
N ILE A 253 -2.71 20.93 7.24
CA ILE A 253 -2.42 21.73 6.05
C ILE A 253 -2.17 23.15 6.56
N SER A 254 -0.93 23.62 6.50
CA SER A 254 -0.62 25.01 6.80
C SER A 254 -0.90 25.86 5.55
N PRO A 255 -1.76 26.90 5.62
CA PRO A 255 -2.18 27.66 4.45
C PRO A 255 -1.01 28.47 3.88
N THR A 256 -0.90 28.56 2.54
CA THR A 256 0.16 29.31 1.88
C THR A 256 0.13 30.78 2.30
N ILE A 257 1.26 31.27 2.83
CA ILE A 257 1.44 32.67 3.22
C ILE A 257 1.79 33.47 1.96
N ASN A 258 0.91 34.37 1.53
CA ASN A 258 1.13 35.18 0.34
C ASN A 258 1.73 36.53 0.70
N ALA A 259 2.78 36.95 0.01
CA ALA A 259 3.40 38.27 0.13
C ALA A 259 3.42 38.96 -1.24
N THR A 260 2.91 40.19 -1.32
CA THR A 260 2.72 40.91 -2.59
C THR A 260 3.18 42.36 -2.51
N GLY A 261 3.84 42.87 -3.55
CA GLY A 261 4.31 44.27 -3.61
C GLY A 261 5.74 44.42 -4.14
N SER A 262 6.41 45.51 -3.77
CA SER A 262 7.82 45.78 -4.14
C SER A 262 8.85 45.31 -3.11
N GLY A 263 8.40 44.74 -1.99
CA GLY A 263 9.27 44.19 -0.95
C GLY A 263 8.54 43.95 0.37
N GLY A 264 9.22 43.30 1.31
CA GLY A 264 8.69 42.98 2.63
C GLY A 264 9.60 42.04 3.42
N GLU A 265 9.07 41.51 4.51
CA GLU A 265 9.74 40.51 5.35
C GLU A 265 8.90 39.23 5.39
N ILE A 266 9.56 38.08 5.51
CA ILE A 266 8.95 36.77 5.75
C ILE A 266 9.76 36.07 6.84
N SER A 267 9.07 35.39 7.75
CA SER A 267 9.69 34.56 8.78
C SER A 267 9.11 33.15 8.78
N SER A 268 9.83 32.22 9.39
CA SER A 268 9.29 30.91 9.78
C SER A 268 8.08 31.07 10.72
N PRO A 269 7.24 30.03 10.89
CA PRO A 269 6.19 30.04 11.89
C PRO A 269 6.79 30.29 13.28
N ASN A 270 6.04 30.97 14.13
CA ASN A 270 6.38 31.33 15.52
C ASN A 270 7.63 32.23 15.73
N TYR A 271 8.38 32.62 14.69
CA TYR A 271 9.55 33.49 14.83
C TYR A 271 9.24 34.76 15.65
N PRO A 272 10.08 35.17 16.63
CA PRO A 272 11.42 34.67 16.92
C PRO A 272 11.49 33.45 17.86
N GLN A 273 10.35 32.87 18.25
CA GLN A 273 10.32 31.58 18.95
C GLN A 273 10.65 30.43 17.99
N LYS A 274 10.75 29.22 18.53
CA LYS A 274 11.01 28.02 17.72
C LYS A 274 9.81 27.66 16.85
N TYR A 275 10.08 27.16 15.64
CA TYR A 275 9.05 26.57 14.78
C TYR A 275 8.56 25.22 15.33
N ASP A 276 7.38 24.77 14.91
CA ASP A 276 6.80 23.51 15.36
C ASP A 276 7.44 22.29 14.65
N PHE A 277 7.26 21.11 15.21
CA PHE A 277 7.67 19.84 14.59
C PHE A 277 6.72 19.42 13.46
N ASN A 278 7.26 18.82 12.40
CA ASN A 278 6.55 18.42 11.18
C ASN A 278 5.80 19.57 10.49
N GLU A 279 6.39 20.75 10.48
CA GLU A 279 5.93 21.87 9.67
C GLU A 279 6.10 21.54 8.19
N ASP A 280 5.14 22.01 7.40
CA ASP A 280 5.20 22.05 5.94
C ASP A 280 4.45 23.31 5.51
N GLN A 281 5.21 24.39 5.35
CA GLN A 281 4.69 25.74 5.16
C GLN A 281 5.20 26.32 3.84
N TYR A 282 4.26 26.69 2.99
CA TYR A 282 4.51 27.38 1.73
C TYR A 282 4.41 28.90 1.90
N TYR A 283 5.26 29.63 1.20
CA TYR A 283 5.17 31.08 1.08
C TYR A 283 5.28 31.45 -0.39
N LEU A 284 4.31 32.21 -0.91
CA LEU A 284 4.33 32.68 -2.29
C LEU A 284 4.57 34.19 -2.31
N ILE A 285 5.77 34.57 -2.75
CA ILE A 285 6.13 35.96 -3.02
C ILE A 285 5.70 36.29 -4.45
N THR A 286 4.95 37.36 -4.63
CA THR A 286 4.61 37.94 -5.95
C THR A 286 5.05 39.40 -5.99
N GLY A 287 6.11 39.67 -6.76
CA GLY A 287 6.61 41.01 -7.03
C GLY A 287 5.65 41.81 -7.92
N THR A 288 6.00 43.07 -8.17
CA THR A 288 5.32 43.90 -9.17
C THR A 288 5.44 43.28 -10.57
N ASN A 289 4.56 43.67 -11.49
CA ASN A 289 4.56 43.08 -12.83
C ASN A 289 5.86 43.43 -13.57
N GLY A 290 6.58 42.42 -14.07
CA GLY A 290 7.84 42.58 -14.79
C GLY A 290 9.11 42.75 -13.94
N SER A 291 9.02 42.84 -12.60
CA SER A 291 10.21 42.91 -11.74
C SER A 291 10.78 41.54 -11.38
N MET A 292 12.07 41.45 -11.10
CA MET A 292 12.69 40.28 -10.44
C MET A 292 12.64 40.46 -8.90
N ILE A 293 12.88 39.39 -8.15
CA ILE A 293 12.85 39.39 -6.67
C ILE A 293 14.24 39.02 -6.15
N ASN A 294 14.80 39.84 -5.27
CA ASN A 294 16.01 39.52 -4.50
C ASN A 294 15.63 39.20 -3.04
N ILE A 295 16.04 38.03 -2.56
CA ILE A 295 15.84 37.53 -1.18
C ILE A 295 17.15 37.66 -0.42
N THR A 296 17.11 38.26 0.77
CA THR A 296 18.25 38.39 1.70
C THR A 296 17.85 37.87 3.09
N PHE A 297 18.59 36.91 3.63
CA PHE A 297 18.35 36.42 5.00
C PHE A 297 18.91 37.40 6.04
N ILE A 298 18.11 37.74 7.04
CA ILE A 298 18.53 38.46 8.26
C ILE A 298 18.99 37.46 9.32
N TYR A 299 18.28 36.34 9.44
CA TYR A 299 18.57 35.26 10.38
C TYR A 299 18.16 33.92 9.75
N PHE A 300 18.94 32.87 9.98
CA PHE A 300 18.58 31.51 9.60
C PHE A 300 19.28 30.49 10.51
N TYR A 301 18.49 29.75 11.29
CA TYR A 301 18.91 28.58 12.04
C TYR A 301 17.79 27.52 12.07
N THR A 302 18.07 26.40 11.41
CA THR A 302 17.22 25.19 11.35
C THR A 302 18.04 23.97 11.77
N GLU A 303 17.43 22.81 11.99
CA GLU A 303 18.19 21.58 12.23
C GLU A 303 19.06 21.25 11.00
N PRO A 304 20.38 21.02 11.15
CA PRO A 304 21.22 20.60 10.05
C PRO A 304 20.75 19.27 9.44
N THR A 305 20.64 19.23 8.12
CA THR A 305 20.30 18.08 7.26
C THR A 305 18.86 17.54 7.33
N TYR A 306 18.13 17.76 8.41
CA TYR A 306 16.75 17.26 8.57
C TYR A 306 15.70 18.32 8.24
N ASP A 307 15.85 19.52 8.79
CA ASP A 307 14.98 20.68 8.50
C ASP A 307 15.55 21.50 7.35
N TYR A 308 14.68 22.02 6.49
CA TYR A 308 15.13 22.83 5.36
C TYR A 308 14.12 23.86 4.86
N LEU A 309 14.67 24.90 4.22
CA LEU A 309 13.95 25.87 3.41
C LEU A 309 14.39 25.73 1.95
N ALA A 310 13.49 25.26 1.08
CA ALA A 310 13.70 25.24 -0.36
C ALA A 310 13.17 26.54 -1.01
N ILE A 311 13.89 27.04 -2.01
CA ILE A 311 13.60 28.29 -2.73
C ILE A 311 13.45 27.96 -4.22
N TYR A 312 12.33 28.35 -4.83
CA TYR A 312 11.99 28.04 -6.23
C TYR A 312 11.73 29.33 -7.03
N ASP A 313 12.40 29.46 -8.18
CA ASP A 313 12.24 30.56 -9.14
C ASP A 313 10.97 30.37 -9.99
N GLY A 314 9.85 30.74 -9.40
CA GLY A 314 8.51 30.60 -9.97
C GLY A 314 7.46 30.26 -8.90
N PRO A 315 6.20 30.05 -9.32
CA PRO A 315 5.07 29.90 -8.39
C PRO A 315 4.84 28.47 -7.87
N SER A 316 5.68 27.47 -8.20
CA SER A 316 5.39 26.06 -7.94
C SER A 316 6.62 25.24 -7.54
N LEU A 317 6.39 24.06 -6.94
CA LEU A 317 7.45 23.07 -6.65
C LEU A 317 8.15 22.51 -7.90
N TYR A 318 7.53 22.67 -9.09
CA TYR A 318 8.09 22.27 -10.38
C TYR A 318 8.95 23.37 -11.03
N SER A 319 8.97 24.56 -10.44
CA SER A 319 9.82 25.68 -10.88
C SER A 319 11.30 25.41 -10.55
N ASN A 320 12.23 26.15 -11.15
CA ASN A 320 13.66 25.89 -10.96
C ASN A 320 14.08 26.12 -9.49
N LYS A 321 14.67 25.13 -8.83
CA LYS A 321 15.08 25.23 -7.42
C LYS A 321 16.40 26.00 -7.30
N LEU A 322 16.32 27.26 -6.82
CA LEU A 322 17.47 28.14 -6.59
C LEU A 322 18.36 27.65 -5.44
N ALA A 323 17.75 27.17 -4.36
CA ALA A 323 18.46 26.76 -3.16
C ALA A 323 17.67 25.76 -2.32
N MET A 324 18.40 25.05 -1.45
CA MET A 324 17.87 24.30 -0.33
C MET A 324 18.79 24.58 0.86
N LEU A 325 18.27 25.27 1.87
CA LEU A 325 19.02 25.79 3.02
C LEU A 325 18.67 24.99 4.27
N SER A 326 19.67 24.68 5.09
CA SER A 326 19.53 23.90 6.32
C SER A 326 20.68 24.27 7.28
N GLY A 327 20.52 24.04 8.58
CA GLY A 327 21.51 24.40 9.60
C GLY A 327 21.54 25.90 9.94
N TYR A 328 22.70 26.37 10.40
CA TYR A 328 22.93 27.79 10.75
C TYR A 328 23.61 28.55 9.59
N ILE A 329 23.14 29.75 9.29
CA ILE A 329 23.81 30.70 8.37
C ILE A 329 24.24 31.92 9.18
N ALA A 330 25.54 32.16 9.25
CA ALA A 330 26.10 33.26 10.04
C ALA A 330 25.87 34.64 9.39
N ASN A 331 25.60 35.65 10.22
CA ASN A 331 25.36 37.03 9.80
C ASN A 331 26.61 37.76 9.23
N SER A 332 27.78 37.13 9.21
CA SER A 332 29.08 37.79 8.93
C SER A 332 29.49 37.82 7.45
N THR A 333 28.60 37.50 6.51
CA THR A 333 28.84 37.67 5.08
C THR A 333 27.66 38.35 4.39
N ASN A 334 27.93 39.45 3.71
CA ASN A 334 27.09 39.86 2.58
C ASN A 334 26.92 38.66 1.62
N SER A 335 25.74 38.53 1.03
CA SER A 335 25.34 37.54 0.02
C SER A 335 25.37 36.04 0.38
N LYS A 336 24.42 35.60 1.21
CA LYS A 336 23.47 34.56 0.73
C LYS A 336 22.20 35.26 0.26
N GLN A 337 22.34 35.93 -0.89
CA GLN A 337 21.23 36.52 -1.63
C GLN A 337 20.79 35.55 -2.74
N PHE A 338 19.49 35.48 -2.98
CA PHE A 338 18.92 34.68 -4.06
C PHE A 338 18.07 35.58 -4.94
N GLN A 339 18.43 35.64 -6.22
CA GLN A 339 17.71 36.41 -7.22
C GLN A 339 16.87 35.47 -8.07
N SER A 340 15.60 35.80 -8.26
CA SER A 340 14.71 35.14 -9.22
C SER A 340 14.92 35.69 -10.63
N THR A 341 14.53 34.92 -11.64
CA THR A 341 14.39 35.41 -13.03
C THR A 341 12.95 35.85 -13.34
N GLN A 342 12.01 35.51 -12.45
CA GLN A 342 10.58 35.83 -12.58
C GLN A 342 10.08 36.73 -11.44
N ASN A 343 8.89 37.31 -11.61
CA ASN A 343 8.21 38.09 -10.58
C ASN A 343 7.51 37.25 -9.49
N LYS A 344 7.80 35.95 -9.39
CA LYS A 344 7.26 35.06 -8.37
C LYS A 344 8.33 34.14 -7.82
N VAL A 345 8.31 33.93 -6.50
CA VAL A 345 9.14 32.94 -5.80
C VAL A 345 8.28 32.15 -4.84
N LEU A 346 8.36 30.82 -4.92
CA LEU A 346 7.81 29.93 -3.91
C LEU A 346 8.92 29.54 -2.93
N LEU A 347 8.64 29.70 -1.63
CA LEU A 347 9.42 29.14 -0.55
C LEU A 347 8.68 27.96 0.05
N HIS A 348 9.40 26.91 0.40
CA HIS A 348 8.86 25.71 1.05
C HIS A 348 9.70 25.37 2.27
N PHE A 349 9.14 25.57 3.46
CA PHE A 349 9.78 25.22 4.73
C PHE A 349 9.24 23.89 5.23
N VAL A 350 10.15 22.97 5.56
CA VAL A 350 9.83 21.64 6.10
C VAL A 350 10.64 21.40 7.37
N SER A 351 9.98 20.87 8.42
CA SER A 351 10.66 20.36 9.62
C SER A 351 10.37 18.89 9.91
N ASP A 352 11.21 18.30 10.72
CA ASP A 352 11.21 16.91 11.18
C ASP A 352 10.43 16.75 12.52
N TYR A 353 10.48 15.57 13.17
CA TYR A 353 9.74 15.29 14.42
C TYR A 353 10.59 15.33 15.71
N VAL A 354 11.87 15.71 15.64
CA VAL A 354 12.87 15.52 16.68
C VAL A 354 13.39 16.83 17.25
N PHE A 355 13.97 17.73 16.44
CA PHE A 355 14.54 18.99 16.91
C PHE A 355 13.94 20.22 16.22
N ASN A 356 14.07 21.36 16.90
CA ASN A 356 13.63 22.64 16.37
C ASN A 356 14.51 23.78 16.89
N TYR A 357 14.58 24.84 16.09
CA TYR A 357 15.39 26.03 16.31
C TYR A 357 14.55 27.28 16.03
N ASN A 358 15.13 28.47 16.13
CA ASN A 358 14.41 29.74 15.95
C ASN A 358 13.98 29.99 14.49
N GLY A 359 14.39 29.16 13.52
CA GLY A 359 13.94 29.23 12.13
C GLY A 359 14.61 30.37 11.39
N PHE A 360 13.83 31.17 10.66
CA PHE A 360 14.39 32.21 9.78
C PHE A 360 13.59 33.50 9.77
N LEU A 361 14.29 34.57 9.41
CA LEU A 361 13.74 35.87 9.03
C LEU A 361 14.50 36.34 7.79
N LEU A 362 13.77 36.68 6.72
CA LEU A 362 14.32 37.15 5.46
C LEU A 362 13.59 38.41 4.99
N LYS A 363 14.32 39.29 4.28
CA LYS A 363 13.75 40.39 3.51
C LYS A 363 13.70 39.99 2.05
N TRP A 364 12.70 40.47 1.34
CA TRP A 364 12.65 40.40 -0.11
C TRP A 364 12.37 41.79 -0.68
N GLN A 365 12.87 42.07 -1.87
CA GLN A 365 12.65 43.33 -2.59
C GLN A 365 12.65 43.09 -4.09
N THR A 366 11.86 43.87 -4.82
CA THR A 366 11.82 43.84 -6.28
C THR A 366 12.93 44.71 -6.88
N PHE A 367 13.47 44.31 -8.02
CA PHE A 367 14.44 45.08 -8.82
C PHE A 367 14.21 44.92 -10.32
#